data_AF-U2SY86-F1
#
_entry.id   AF-U2SY86-F1
#
_cell.length_a   1.000
_cell.length_b   1.000
_cell.length_c   1.000
_cell.angle_alpha   90.00
_cell.angle_beta   90.00
_cell.angle_gamma   90.00
#
_symmetry.space_group_name_H-M   'P 1'
#
loop_
_entity.id
_entity.type
_entity.pdbx_description
1 polymer ?
#
loop_
_entity_poly.entity_id
_entity_poly.type
_entity_poly.pdbx_seq_one_letter_code
_entity_poly.pdbx_strand_id
1 'polypeptide(L)'
;MKFKNFKFRNIFFCCFLLLVSILSFGQNRKSDEIILTDDGVILDLKGTFKINWDKSDPDVPCSAIEYGEMLFYPYNKDIVNEKAIVLKPRDFDYHNWDETRNAEKEFADMEKAKVEILKKTFSEEFEKMEKIQKGKLQSPVRVKIKKVTPYTECDFTTVYAQVTEIKKIDGTKSKITKLEVKKSDESDDFDEPHLDEAGYLREYRVNSKDGYANMREKPTKDSKVISNLDNETIVRYITKYGDWYYVYFADYPSDLEKEWKVKEYRGFIHKSQLKKHVD
;
A
#
# COMPACT_ATOMS: atom_id res chain seq x y z
N MET A 1 -43.11 -35.67 49.29
CA MET A 1 -42.00 -36.10 48.41
C MET A 1 -41.03 -34.93 48.28
N LYS A 2 -39.81 -35.03 48.83
CA LYS A 2 -38.82 -33.94 48.84
C LYS A 2 -38.26 -33.72 47.44
N PHE A 3 -38.46 -32.54 46.84
CA PHE A 3 -37.74 -32.13 45.64
C PHE A 3 -36.27 -31.87 46.02
N LYS A 4 -35.38 -32.73 45.52
CA LYS A 4 -33.92 -32.54 45.63
C LYS A 4 -33.54 -31.27 44.88
N ASN A 5 -32.82 -30.39 45.56
CA ASN A 5 -32.07 -29.26 44.99
C ASN A 5 -31.11 -29.76 43.90
N PHE A 6 -31.60 -29.82 42.66
CA PHE A 6 -30.76 -30.10 41.50
C PHE A 6 -30.09 -28.79 41.09
N LYS A 7 -28.76 -28.80 41.08
CA LYS A 7 -27.84 -27.66 40.93
C LYS A 7 -28.17 -26.74 39.74
N PHE A 8 -29.06 -25.77 39.94
CA PHE A 8 -29.29 -24.66 38.99
C PHE A 8 -28.03 -23.84 38.70
N ARG A 9 -27.06 -23.83 39.63
CA ARG A 9 -25.74 -23.19 39.45
C ARG A 9 -24.93 -23.78 38.29
N ASN A 10 -25.07 -25.07 37.97
CA ASN A 10 -24.27 -25.68 36.90
C ASN A 10 -24.81 -25.37 35.50
N ILE A 11 -26.13 -25.28 35.33
CA ILE A 11 -26.73 -24.99 34.02
C ILE A 11 -26.44 -23.53 33.62
N PHE A 12 -26.57 -22.60 34.56
CA PHE A 12 -26.24 -21.19 34.30
C PHE A 12 -24.75 -20.99 33.96
N PHE A 13 -23.86 -21.75 34.60
CA PHE A 13 -22.42 -21.70 34.33
C PHE A 13 -22.08 -22.31 32.95
N CYS A 14 -22.74 -23.39 32.54
CA CYS A 14 -22.59 -23.98 31.21
C CYS A 14 -23.15 -23.06 30.10
N CYS A 15 -24.30 -22.43 30.32
CA CYS A 15 -24.87 -21.46 29.36
C CYS A 15 -24.01 -20.19 29.26
N PHE A 16 -23.44 -19.72 30.36
CA PHE A 16 -22.51 -18.58 30.37
C PHE A 16 -21.19 -18.92 29.66
N LEU A 17 -20.63 -20.12 29.86
CA LEU A 17 -19.45 -20.58 29.13
C LEU A 17 -19.73 -20.77 27.63
N LEU A 18 -20.92 -21.24 27.25
CA LEU A 18 -21.34 -21.31 25.84
C LEU A 18 -21.49 -19.91 25.22
N LEU A 19 -22.09 -18.96 25.93
CA LEU A 19 -22.17 -17.55 25.50
C LEU A 19 -20.79 -16.90 25.38
N VAL A 20 -19.88 -17.16 26.33
CA VAL A 20 -18.49 -16.69 26.24
C VAL A 20 -17.77 -17.38 25.08
N SER A 21 -18.04 -18.66 24.76
CA SER A 21 -17.44 -19.34 23.60
C SER A 21 -17.94 -18.81 22.25
N ILE A 22 -19.20 -18.34 22.18
CA ILE A 22 -19.75 -17.65 21.00
C ILE A 22 -19.21 -16.21 20.89
N LEU A 23 -18.94 -15.56 22.02
CA LEU A 23 -18.30 -14.23 22.07
C LEU A 23 -16.77 -14.27 21.90
N SER A 24 -16.12 -15.40 22.15
CA SER A 24 -14.67 -15.58 21.98
C SER A 24 -14.27 -16.19 20.63
N PHE A 25 -15.23 -16.49 19.76
CA PHE A 25 -15.01 -16.62 18.31
C PHE A 25 -15.26 -15.31 17.53
N GLY A 26 -15.20 -14.17 18.23
CA GLY A 26 -15.20 -12.82 17.65
C GLY A 26 -13.81 -12.23 17.41
N GLN A 27 -12.75 -13.05 17.30
CA GLN A 27 -11.37 -12.57 17.14
C GLN A 27 -10.68 -13.12 15.88
N ASN A 28 -11.01 -12.54 14.71
CA ASN A 28 -10.07 -11.95 13.75
C ASN A 28 -10.82 -11.56 12.46
N ARG A 29 -11.39 -10.36 12.41
CA ARG A 29 -11.71 -9.72 11.13
C ARG A 29 -10.41 -9.21 10.49
N LYS A 30 -9.49 -10.09 10.07
CA LYS A 30 -8.42 -9.65 9.16
C LYS A 30 -9.03 -9.57 7.76
N SER A 31 -9.48 -8.37 7.39
CA SER A 31 -10.04 -8.04 6.08
C SER A 31 -9.04 -8.03 4.93
N ASP A 32 -7.76 -8.08 5.30
CA ASP A 32 -6.61 -7.91 4.41
C ASP A 32 -5.85 -9.23 4.30
N GLU A 33 -5.45 -9.56 3.08
CA GLU A 33 -4.84 -10.85 2.74
C GLU A 33 -3.50 -10.63 2.04
N ILE A 34 -2.52 -11.48 2.38
CA ILE A 34 -1.24 -11.58 1.68
C ILE A 34 -1.30 -12.85 0.85
N ILE A 35 -1.38 -12.69 -0.47
CA ILE A 35 -1.47 -13.78 -1.43
C ILE A 35 -0.06 -14.02 -1.98
N LEU A 36 0.47 -15.21 -1.73
CA LEU A 36 1.77 -15.65 -2.24
C LEU A 36 1.57 -16.31 -3.59
N THR A 37 2.14 -15.73 -4.66
CA THR A 37 2.13 -16.29 -6.01
C THR A 37 3.54 -16.67 -6.43
N ASP A 38 3.67 -17.32 -7.59
CA ASP A 38 4.98 -17.62 -8.18
C ASP A 38 5.63 -16.37 -8.81
N ASP A 39 4.82 -15.33 -9.09
CA ASP A 39 5.26 -14.03 -9.59
C ASP A 39 5.50 -12.99 -8.47
N GLY A 40 5.48 -13.42 -7.21
CA GLY A 40 5.73 -12.59 -6.03
C GLY A 40 4.55 -12.47 -5.07
N VAL A 41 4.44 -11.32 -4.40
CA VAL A 41 3.42 -11.09 -3.35
C VAL A 41 2.37 -10.11 -3.85
N ILE A 42 1.10 -10.50 -3.71
CA ILE A 42 -0.06 -9.62 -3.90
C ILE A 42 -0.65 -9.30 -2.53
N LEU A 43 -0.86 -8.01 -2.26
CA LEU A 43 -1.60 -7.55 -1.09
C LEU A 43 -3.03 -7.24 -1.53
N ASP A 44 -4.01 -7.95 -0.96
CA ASP A 44 -5.44 -7.68 -1.14
C ASP A 44 -5.95 -6.93 0.10
N LEU A 45 -6.14 -5.61 -0.05
CA LEU A 45 -6.26 -4.66 1.06
C LEU A 45 -7.58 -3.90 0.98
N LYS A 46 -8.22 -3.66 2.14
CA LYS A 46 -9.28 -2.65 2.25
C LYS A 46 -8.72 -1.31 2.70
N GLY A 47 -9.28 -0.23 2.15
CA GLY A 47 -8.84 1.11 2.49
C GLY A 47 -9.68 2.20 1.86
N THR A 48 -9.24 3.44 2.03
CA THR A 48 -9.85 4.60 1.39
C THR A 48 -9.04 4.98 0.16
N PHE A 49 -9.66 4.92 -1.02
CA PHE A 49 -9.14 5.51 -2.23
C PHE A 49 -9.44 7.00 -2.26
N LYS A 50 -8.46 7.81 -2.68
CA LYS A 50 -8.61 9.24 -2.91
C LYS A 50 -7.98 9.61 -4.24
N ILE A 51 -8.61 10.54 -4.94
CA ILE A 51 -8.04 11.19 -6.12
C ILE A 51 -8.59 12.60 -6.26
N ASN A 52 -7.73 13.53 -6.63
CA ASN A 52 -8.02 14.94 -6.93
C ASN A 52 -8.02 15.16 -8.46
N TRP A 53 -8.60 16.26 -8.90
CA TRP A 53 -8.45 16.74 -10.29
C TRP A 53 -8.63 18.24 -10.34
N ASP A 54 -7.95 18.86 -11.30
CA ASP A 54 -8.12 20.24 -11.66
C ASP A 54 -8.16 20.39 -13.18
N LYS A 55 -9.28 20.90 -13.71
CA LYS A 55 -9.46 21.22 -15.13
C LYS A 55 -9.38 22.72 -15.39
N SER A 56 -9.04 23.52 -14.38
CA SER A 56 -8.92 24.97 -14.50
C SER A 56 -7.54 25.43 -14.96
N ASP A 57 -6.56 24.54 -14.92
CA ASP A 57 -5.21 24.84 -15.37
C ASP A 57 -5.18 25.02 -16.91
N PRO A 58 -4.88 26.25 -17.41
CA PRO A 58 -4.89 26.57 -18.83
C PRO A 58 -3.67 26.01 -19.59
N ASP A 59 -2.61 25.61 -18.90
CA ASP A 59 -1.42 25.02 -19.51
C ASP A 59 -1.60 23.52 -19.77
N VAL A 60 -2.71 22.95 -19.29
CA VAL A 60 -3.11 21.56 -19.51
C VAL A 60 -3.96 21.45 -20.77
N PRO A 61 -3.55 20.68 -21.80
CA PRO A 61 -4.32 20.56 -23.03
C PRO A 61 -5.73 20.02 -22.74
N CYS A 62 -6.76 20.61 -23.37
CA CYS A 62 -8.19 20.30 -23.15
C CYS A 62 -8.60 18.82 -23.27
N SER A 63 -7.71 17.94 -23.75
CA SER A 63 -7.89 16.49 -23.87
C SER A 63 -7.26 15.66 -22.74
N ALA A 64 -6.38 16.25 -21.92
CA ALA A 64 -5.80 15.64 -20.73
C ALA A 64 -6.63 16.06 -19.52
N ILE A 65 -7.38 15.14 -18.93
CA ILE A 65 -7.90 15.36 -17.59
C ILE A 65 -6.76 15.01 -16.65
N GLU A 66 -6.04 16.00 -16.12
CA GLU A 66 -5.01 15.79 -15.11
C GLU A 66 -5.68 15.46 -13.78
N TYR A 67 -6.08 14.20 -13.67
CA TYR A 67 -6.32 13.59 -12.37
C TYR A 67 -4.98 13.51 -11.66
N GLY A 68 -4.88 13.95 -10.41
CA GLY A 68 -3.62 13.80 -9.67
C GLY A 68 -3.36 12.34 -9.30
N GLU A 69 -2.55 12.12 -8.27
CA GLU A 69 -2.15 10.78 -7.88
C GLU A 69 -3.33 9.95 -7.33
N MET A 70 -3.35 8.66 -7.70
CA MET A 70 -4.28 7.68 -7.14
C MET A 70 -3.78 7.25 -5.76
N LEU A 71 -4.25 7.91 -4.71
CA LEU A 71 -3.83 7.62 -3.34
C LEU A 71 -4.71 6.56 -2.70
N PHE A 72 -4.09 5.61 -2.02
CA PHE A 72 -4.78 4.58 -1.26
C PHE A 72 -4.29 4.54 0.18
N TYR A 73 -5.23 4.59 1.12
CA TYR A 73 -4.97 4.57 2.55
C TYR A 73 -5.45 3.24 3.13
N PRO A 74 -4.56 2.26 3.37
CA PRO A 74 -4.94 0.98 3.96
C PRO A 74 -5.60 1.18 5.33
N TYR A 75 -6.68 0.45 5.62
CA TYR A 75 -7.27 0.47 6.96
C TYR A 75 -6.39 -0.22 8.00
N ASN A 76 -5.62 -1.21 7.58
CA ASN A 76 -4.62 -1.83 8.42
C ASN A 76 -3.36 -0.97 8.50
N LYS A 77 -3.20 -0.32 9.65
CA LYS A 77 -2.06 0.52 10.02
C LYS A 77 -0.71 -0.21 10.05
N ASP A 78 -0.70 -1.54 10.11
CA ASP A 78 0.53 -2.33 9.98
C ASP A 78 1.07 -2.37 8.54
N ILE A 79 0.29 -1.97 7.52
CA ILE A 79 0.77 -1.87 6.14
C ILE A 79 1.50 -0.53 5.98
N VAL A 80 2.73 -0.59 5.50
CA VAL A 80 3.59 0.55 5.14
C VAL A 80 3.67 1.63 6.23
N ASN A 81 3.53 1.22 7.49
CA ASN A 81 3.58 2.09 8.67
C ASN A 81 2.65 3.31 8.55
N GLU A 82 1.37 3.06 8.21
CA GLU A 82 0.30 4.06 8.09
C GLU A 82 0.40 5.05 6.92
N LYS A 83 1.41 4.91 6.05
CA LYS A 83 1.55 5.77 4.87
C LYS A 83 0.47 5.50 3.81
N ALA A 84 0.14 6.55 3.07
CA ALA A 84 -0.55 6.41 1.80
C ALA A 84 0.29 5.61 0.81
N ILE A 85 -0.39 4.83 -0.02
CA ILE A 85 0.20 4.13 -1.16
C ILE A 85 -0.25 4.84 -2.43
N VAL A 86 0.71 5.29 -3.22
CA VAL A 86 0.46 5.82 -4.57
C VAL A 86 0.28 4.63 -5.51
N LEU A 87 -0.92 4.49 -6.05
CA LEU A 87 -1.27 3.41 -6.97
C LEU A 87 -0.82 3.76 -8.39
N LYS A 88 -0.02 2.90 -8.98
CA LYS A 88 0.41 2.99 -10.38
C LYS A 88 -0.40 2.00 -11.23
N PRO A 89 -1.19 2.45 -12.22
CA PRO A 89 -2.01 1.58 -13.08
C PRO A 89 -1.20 0.56 -13.89
N ARG A 90 0.06 0.89 -14.21
CA ARG A 90 0.97 0.07 -15.00
C ARG A 90 2.24 -0.20 -14.21
N ASP A 91 3.08 -1.08 -14.75
CA ASP A 91 4.40 -1.34 -14.18
C ASP A 91 5.28 -0.08 -14.28
N PHE A 92 6.22 0.05 -13.35
CA PHE A 92 7.07 1.24 -13.18
C PHE A 92 8.46 0.85 -12.65
N ASP A 93 9.48 1.63 -12.96
CA ASP A 93 10.82 1.53 -12.37
C ASP A 93 11.34 2.94 -12.11
N TYR A 94 11.64 3.25 -10.84
CA TYR A 94 12.10 4.57 -10.42
C TYR A 94 13.62 4.71 -10.46
N HIS A 95 14.34 3.61 -10.24
CA HIS A 95 15.79 3.67 -10.06
C HIS A 95 16.53 3.47 -11.37
N ASN A 96 15.94 2.74 -12.31
CA ASN A 96 16.56 2.45 -13.59
C ASN A 96 15.84 3.23 -14.69
N TRP A 97 16.26 4.48 -14.88
CA TRP A 97 15.87 5.26 -16.04
C TRP A 97 16.40 4.60 -17.32
N ASP A 98 15.55 4.50 -18.34
CA ASP A 98 15.95 4.04 -19.66
C ASP A 98 15.78 5.21 -20.63
N GLU A 99 16.91 5.68 -21.17
CA GLU A 99 17.01 6.84 -22.05
C GLU A 99 16.23 6.67 -23.36
N THR A 100 15.88 5.43 -23.73
CA THR A 100 15.04 5.14 -24.90
C THR A 100 13.56 5.34 -24.63
N ARG A 101 13.16 5.54 -23.37
CA ARG A 101 11.76 5.75 -22.97
C ARG A 101 11.29 7.12 -23.45
N ASN A 102 10.14 7.13 -24.12
CA ASN A 102 9.43 8.36 -24.40
C ASN A 102 8.58 8.73 -23.18
N ALA A 103 9.09 9.63 -22.35
CA ALA A 103 8.46 10.05 -21.10
C ALA A 103 7.03 10.58 -21.31
N GLU A 104 6.80 11.39 -22.34
CA GLU A 104 5.47 11.94 -22.67
C GLU A 104 4.48 10.83 -23.01
N LYS A 105 4.90 9.83 -23.79
CA LYS A 105 4.08 8.68 -24.14
C LYS A 105 3.75 7.85 -22.91
N GLU A 106 4.71 7.63 -22.02
CA GLU A 106 4.47 6.86 -20.78
C GLU A 106 3.52 7.57 -19.84
N PHE A 107 3.68 8.90 -19.70
CA PHE A 107 2.75 9.72 -18.94
C PHE A 107 1.34 9.62 -19.53
N ALA A 108 1.17 9.81 -20.84
CA ALA A 108 -0.11 9.69 -21.51
C ALA A 108 -0.74 8.29 -21.35
N ASP A 109 0.08 7.24 -21.43
CA ASP A 109 -0.32 5.86 -21.24
C ASP A 109 -0.78 5.57 -19.79
N MET A 110 -0.13 6.19 -18.81
CA MET A 110 -0.49 6.11 -17.39
C MET A 110 -1.79 6.86 -17.10
N GLU A 111 -1.94 8.08 -17.62
CA GLU A 111 -3.18 8.86 -17.51
C GLU A 111 -4.36 8.14 -18.16
N LYS A 112 -4.16 7.57 -19.35
CA LYS A 112 -5.19 6.78 -20.03
C LYS A 112 -5.62 5.58 -19.17
N ALA A 113 -4.67 4.82 -18.63
CA ALA A 113 -4.97 3.67 -17.78
C ALA A 113 -5.70 4.08 -16.49
N LYS A 114 -5.32 5.21 -15.89
CA LYS A 114 -6.00 5.81 -14.73
C LYS A 114 -7.45 6.14 -15.06
N VAL A 115 -7.72 6.81 -16.18
CA VAL A 115 -9.07 7.15 -16.64
C VAL A 115 -9.91 5.89 -16.89
N GLU A 116 -9.34 4.85 -17.49
CA GLU A 116 -10.03 3.57 -17.71
C GLU A 116 -10.44 2.89 -16.40
N ILE A 117 -9.54 2.88 -15.39
CA ILE A 117 -9.84 2.36 -14.06
C ILE A 117 -10.99 3.16 -13.41
N LEU A 118 -10.95 4.50 -13.49
CA LEU A 118 -11.98 5.35 -12.91
C LEU A 118 -13.35 5.12 -13.57
N LYS A 119 -13.40 5.13 -14.91
CA LYS A 119 -14.64 4.86 -15.67
C LYS A 119 -15.24 3.50 -15.35
N LYS A 120 -14.40 2.47 -15.22
CA LYS A 120 -14.84 1.10 -14.93
C LYS A 120 -15.33 0.93 -13.49
N THR A 121 -14.61 1.52 -12.53
CA THR A 121 -14.83 1.26 -11.09
C THR A 121 -15.84 2.23 -10.48
N PHE A 122 -15.87 3.46 -10.98
CA PHE A 122 -16.59 4.60 -10.42
C PHE A 122 -17.43 5.30 -11.49
N SER A 123 -18.09 4.56 -12.39
CA SER A 123 -18.81 5.12 -13.55
C SER A 123 -19.75 6.29 -13.21
N GLU A 124 -20.62 6.09 -12.21
CA GLU A 124 -21.56 7.13 -11.76
C GLU A 124 -20.87 8.35 -11.15
N GLU A 125 -19.79 8.14 -10.41
CA GLU A 125 -18.99 9.23 -9.86
C GLU A 125 -18.20 9.94 -10.95
N PHE A 126 -17.68 9.22 -11.94
CA PHE A 126 -16.91 9.75 -13.05
C PHE A 126 -17.74 10.75 -13.87
N GLU A 127 -19.01 10.43 -14.18
CA GLU A 127 -19.92 11.38 -14.84
C GLU A 127 -20.17 12.66 -14.03
N LYS A 128 -20.12 12.58 -12.69
CA LYS A 128 -20.25 13.75 -11.81
C LYS A 128 -18.94 14.54 -11.77
N MET A 129 -17.81 13.85 -11.73
CA MET A 129 -16.48 14.44 -11.80
C MET A 129 -16.30 15.23 -13.10
N GLU A 130 -16.85 14.73 -14.21
CA GLU A 130 -16.78 15.43 -15.50
C GLU A 130 -17.40 16.83 -15.48
N LYS A 131 -18.46 17.01 -14.67
CA LYS A 131 -19.21 18.27 -14.51
C LYS A 131 -18.59 19.23 -13.50
N ILE A 132 -17.56 18.81 -12.77
CA ILE A 132 -16.89 19.59 -11.74
C ILE A 132 -15.50 19.97 -12.25
N GLN A 133 -15.21 21.27 -12.30
CA GLN A 133 -13.93 21.76 -12.81
C GLN A 133 -12.75 21.35 -11.91
N LYS A 134 -12.88 21.53 -10.59
CA LYS A 134 -11.88 21.15 -9.60
C LYS A 134 -12.53 20.41 -8.44
N GLY A 135 -11.98 19.28 -8.04
CA GLY A 135 -12.60 18.46 -7.00
C GLY A 135 -11.74 17.33 -6.47
N LYS A 136 -12.33 16.60 -5.52
CA LYS A 136 -11.76 15.36 -4.97
C LYS A 136 -12.82 14.28 -4.82
N LEU A 137 -12.44 13.04 -5.12
CA LEU A 137 -13.19 11.82 -4.91
C LEU A 137 -12.55 11.07 -3.76
N GLN A 138 -13.37 10.58 -2.83
CA GLN A 138 -12.96 9.67 -1.76
C GLN A 138 -13.94 8.49 -1.73
N SER A 139 -13.44 7.26 -1.71
CA SER A 139 -14.30 6.07 -1.70
C SER A 139 -13.66 4.90 -0.94
N PRO A 140 -14.41 4.20 -0.07
CA PRO A 140 -13.97 2.91 0.47
C PRO A 140 -13.86 1.85 -0.64
N VAL A 141 -12.69 1.25 -0.77
CA VAL A 141 -12.41 0.24 -1.80
C VAL A 141 -11.66 -0.96 -1.25
N ARG A 142 -11.70 -2.06 -2.00
CA ARG A 142 -10.73 -3.14 -1.92
C ARG A 142 -9.78 -3.02 -3.12
N VAL A 143 -8.47 -3.13 -2.89
CA VAL A 143 -7.45 -3.09 -3.93
C VAL A 143 -6.59 -4.35 -3.89
N LYS A 144 -6.15 -4.82 -5.06
CA LYS A 144 -5.06 -5.78 -5.17
C LYS A 144 -3.84 -5.08 -5.72
N ILE A 145 -2.78 -5.04 -4.93
CA ILE A 145 -1.54 -4.36 -5.29
C ILE A 145 -0.36 -5.34 -5.27
N LYS A 146 0.63 -5.08 -6.12
CA LYS A 146 1.92 -5.78 -6.14
C LYS A 146 3.06 -4.78 -6.30
N LYS A 147 4.31 -5.26 -6.18
CA LYS A 147 5.53 -4.43 -6.34
C LYS A 147 5.47 -3.17 -5.46
N VAL A 148 5.23 -3.36 -4.16
CA VAL A 148 5.25 -2.24 -3.20
C VAL A 148 6.69 -1.73 -3.09
N THR A 149 6.88 -0.46 -3.40
CA THR A 149 8.19 0.20 -3.59
C THR A 149 8.25 1.47 -2.75
N PRO A 150 8.84 1.37 -1.56
CA PRO A 150 9.37 2.52 -0.84
C PRO A 150 10.41 3.26 -1.68
N TYR A 151 10.20 4.55 -1.91
CA TYR A 151 11.15 5.41 -2.59
C TYR A 151 11.34 6.66 -1.73
N THR A 152 12.59 6.96 -1.40
CA THR A 152 12.93 8.05 -0.47
C THR A 152 13.69 9.10 -1.24
N GLU A 153 13.17 10.31 -1.24
CA GLU A 153 13.84 11.50 -1.74
C GLU A 153 13.95 12.50 -0.60
N CYS A 154 15.13 13.08 -0.41
CA CYS A 154 15.41 14.00 0.69
C CYS A 154 14.99 13.42 2.06
N ASP A 155 13.99 14.03 2.70
CA ASP A 155 13.47 13.73 4.03
C ASP A 155 12.10 13.03 4.02
N PHE A 156 11.59 12.60 2.86
CA PHE A 156 10.31 11.92 2.75
C PHE A 156 10.40 10.57 2.02
N THR A 157 9.64 9.59 2.50
CA THR A 157 9.44 8.31 1.80
C THR A 157 8.04 8.23 1.20
N THR A 158 7.96 8.15 -0.12
CA THR A 158 6.72 7.83 -0.85
C THR A 158 6.65 6.32 -1.08
N VAL A 159 5.45 5.74 -0.98
CA VAL A 159 5.26 4.31 -1.21
C VAL A 159 4.42 4.09 -2.45
N TYR A 160 5.05 3.54 -3.48
CA TYR A 160 4.37 3.21 -4.74
C TYR A 160 3.95 1.74 -4.75
N ALA A 161 2.87 1.42 -5.45
CA ALA A 161 2.53 0.04 -5.74
C ALA A 161 1.78 -0.07 -7.07
N GLN A 162 2.02 -1.16 -7.80
CA GLN A 162 1.24 -1.43 -9.00
C GLN A 162 -0.13 -1.94 -8.59
N VAL A 163 -1.18 -1.26 -9.04
CA VAL A 163 -2.55 -1.71 -8.83
C VAL A 163 -2.99 -2.65 -9.95
N THR A 164 -3.52 -3.81 -9.57
CA THR A 164 -4.02 -4.83 -10.50
C THR A 164 -5.54 -4.91 -10.50
N GLU A 165 -6.17 -4.51 -9.40
CA GLU A 165 -7.62 -4.47 -9.25
C GLU A 165 -8.03 -3.40 -8.23
N ILE A 166 -9.11 -2.67 -8.53
CA ILE A 166 -9.82 -1.80 -7.59
C ILE A 166 -11.30 -2.16 -7.65
N LYS A 167 -11.93 -2.36 -6.50
CA LYS A 167 -13.36 -2.65 -6.37
C LYS A 167 -13.99 -1.79 -5.28
N LYS A 168 -15.16 -1.23 -5.57
CA LYS A 168 -16.00 -0.61 -4.53
C LYS A 168 -16.41 -1.68 -3.51
N ILE A 169 -16.51 -1.27 -2.24
CA ILE A 169 -17.05 -2.14 -1.19
C ILE A 169 -18.58 -1.98 -1.18
N ASP A 170 -19.31 -3.08 -1.30
CA ASP A 170 -20.78 -3.06 -1.30
C ASP A 170 -21.35 -2.35 -0.06
N GLY A 171 -22.40 -1.55 -0.28
CA GLY A 171 -23.05 -0.76 0.76
C GLY A 171 -22.29 0.49 1.21
N THR A 172 -21.10 0.77 0.68
CA THR A 172 -20.36 2.01 0.95
C THR A 172 -20.69 3.09 -0.08
N LYS A 173 -20.57 4.36 0.32
CA LYS A 173 -20.83 5.51 -0.55
C LYS A 173 -19.53 6.26 -0.81
N SER A 174 -19.31 6.62 -2.07
CA SER A 174 -18.27 7.55 -2.46
C SER A 174 -18.68 8.98 -2.12
N LYS A 175 -17.70 9.82 -1.81
CA LYS A 175 -17.86 11.26 -1.57
C LYS A 175 -17.12 12.02 -2.65
N ILE A 176 -17.84 12.86 -3.38
CA ILE A 176 -17.28 13.87 -4.27
C ILE A 176 -17.38 15.21 -3.58
N THR A 177 -16.28 15.97 -3.55
CA THR A 177 -16.25 17.34 -3.00
C THR A 177 -15.77 18.27 -4.10
N LYS A 178 -16.59 19.26 -4.46
CA LYS A 178 -16.18 20.37 -5.33
C LYS A 178 -15.26 21.30 -4.52
N LEU A 179 -14.19 21.76 -5.15
CA LEU A 179 -13.24 22.70 -4.56
C LEU A 179 -13.34 24.05 -5.29
N GLU A 180 -12.95 25.12 -4.61
CA GLU A 180 -12.92 26.45 -5.20
C GLU A 180 -11.74 26.58 -6.17
N VAL A 181 -11.98 27.21 -7.31
CA VAL A 181 -10.96 27.56 -8.29
C VAL A 181 -10.39 28.92 -7.88
N LYS A 182 -9.23 28.93 -7.21
CA LYS A 182 -8.49 30.17 -6.96
C LYS A 182 -7.84 30.65 -8.27
N LYS A 183 -7.62 31.96 -8.41
CA LYS A 183 -6.90 32.53 -9.56
C LYS A 183 -5.38 32.33 -9.39
N SER A 184 -4.75 31.89 -10.48
CA SER A 184 -3.34 31.63 -10.85
C SER A 184 -2.14 31.89 -9.92
N ASP A 185 -2.24 32.73 -8.89
CA ASP A 185 -1.04 33.19 -8.17
C ASP A 185 -0.78 32.39 -6.88
N GLU A 186 -1.65 31.44 -6.56
CA GLU A 186 -1.49 30.45 -5.49
C GLU A 186 -1.73 29.06 -6.07
N SER A 187 -0.71 28.49 -6.74
CA SER A 187 -0.66 27.06 -6.97
C SER A 187 -0.50 26.38 -5.60
N ASP A 188 -1.62 26.13 -4.92
CA ASP A 188 -1.64 25.14 -3.85
C ASP A 188 -1.20 23.83 -4.54
N ASP A 189 0.04 23.37 -4.31
CA ASP A 189 0.58 22.12 -4.86
C ASP A 189 -0.32 20.97 -4.38
N PHE A 190 -1.31 20.65 -5.21
CA PHE A 190 -2.44 19.79 -4.86
C PHE A 190 -2.02 18.32 -4.71
N ASP A 191 -0.78 18.02 -5.08
CA ASP A 191 -0.25 16.67 -5.31
C ASP A 191 0.72 16.20 -4.24
N GLU A 192 1.07 17.04 -3.26
CA GLU A 192 1.92 16.58 -2.17
C GLU A 192 1.10 15.88 -1.08
N PRO A 193 1.44 14.63 -0.70
CA PRO A 193 0.91 14.05 0.52
C PRO A 193 1.17 15.03 1.67
N HIS A 194 0.15 15.34 2.46
CA HIS A 194 0.25 16.33 3.54
C HIS A 194 1.52 16.06 4.38
N LEU A 195 2.26 17.12 4.72
CA LEU A 195 3.55 17.05 5.42
C LEU A 195 3.54 16.28 6.76
N ASP A 196 2.36 15.98 7.34
CA ASP A 196 2.21 15.09 8.49
C ASP A 196 2.30 13.58 8.14
N GLU A 197 2.26 13.24 6.85
CA GLU A 197 2.59 11.93 6.26
C GLU A 197 4.10 11.79 5.93
N ALA A 198 4.90 12.86 6.11
CA ALA A 198 6.33 12.97 5.78
C ALA A 198 7.27 12.36 6.85
N GLY A 199 6.99 11.14 7.29
CA GLY A 199 7.95 10.32 8.05
C GLY A 199 8.73 9.36 7.13
N TYR A 200 9.83 8.79 7.61
CA TYR A 200 10.44 7.62 6.98
C TYR A 200 9.55 6.38 7.17
N LEU A 201 9.68 5.41 6.27
CA LEU A 201 9.16 4.06 6.56
C LEU A 201 9.90 3.47 7.77
N ARG A 202 9.26 2.51 8.46
CA ARG A 202 9.95 1.81 9.53
C ARG A 202 11.11 1.01 8.95
N GLU A 203 12.31 1.30 9.43
CA GLU A 203 13.51 0.61 8.98
C GLU A 203 13.95 -0.43 10.01
N TYR A 204 14.57 -1.49 9.51
CA TYR A 204 15.17 -2.53 10.31
C TYR A 204 16.58 -2.77 9.82
N ARG A 205 17.49 -2.93 10.77
CA ARG A 205 18.85 -3.37 10.55
C ARG A 205 18.89 -4.89 10.60
N VAL A 206 19.53 -5.51 9.62
CA VAL A 206 19.87 -6.92 9.67
C VAL A 206 20.83 -7.15 10.84
N ASN A 207 20.42 -8.03 11.75
CA ASN A 207 21.18 -8.35 12.96
C ASN A 207 20.94 -9.82 13.32
N SER A 208 21.70 -10.69 12.67
CA SER A 208 21.65 -12.14 12.80
C SER A 208 22.90 -12.67 13.50
N LYS A 209 22.76 -13.77 14.24
CA LYS A 209 23.89 -14.45 14.91
C LYS A 209 24.92 -14.98 13.91
N ASP A 210 24.48 -15.33 12.71
CA ASP A 210 25.31 -15.92 11.67
C ASP A 210 26.04 -14.86 10.81
N GLY A 211 25.86 -13.57 11.12
CA GLY A 211 26.46 -12.45 10.39
C GLY A 211 25.64 -11.95 9.21
N TYR A 212 24.57 -12.66 8.83
CA TYR A 212 23.71 -12.32 7.68
C TYR A 212 22.28 -12.83 7.85
N ALA A 213 21.36 -12.33 7.04
CA ALA A 213 19.99 -12.81 6.92
C ALA A 213 19.63 -13.18 5.47
N ASN A 214 18.87 -14.27 5.32
CA ASN A 214 18.33 -14.67 4.04
C ASN A 214 16.98 -13.98 3.82
N MET A 215 16.88 -13.17 2.77
CA MET A 215 15.61 -12.72 2.23
C MET A 215 15.01 -13.82 1.36
N ARG A 216 13.75 -14.18 1.63
CA ARG A 216 13.08 -15.33 1.00
C ARG A 216 11.83 -14.91 0.24
N GLU A 217 11.48 -15.69 -0.76
CA GLU A 217 10.27 -15.47 -1.56
C GLU A 217 8.98 -15.71 -0.76
N LYS A 218 8.98 -16.71 0.12
CA LYS A 218 7.84 -17.09 0.97
C LYS A 218 8.26 -17.10 2.46
N PRO A 219 7.33 -16.89 3.40
CA PRO A 219 7.62 -16.80 4.84
C PRO A 219 7.86 -18.18 5.48
N THR A 220 8.82 -18.92 4.96
CA THR A 220 9.25 -20.24 5.45
C THR A 220 10.75 -20.44 5.22
N LYS A 221 11.40 -21.21 6.08
CA LYS A 221 12.84 -21.51 5.99
C LYS A 221 13.21 -22.35 4.77
N ASP A 222 12.25 -23.08 4.20
CA ASP A 222 12.46 -23.95 3.04
C ASP A 222 12.24 -23.20 1.70
N SER A 223 11.81 -21.95 1.75
CA SER A 223 11.60 -21.14 0.55
C SER A 223 12.92 -20.70 -0.06
N LYS A 224 12.92 -20.55 -1.39
CA LYS A 224 14.03 -19.98 -2.16
C LYS A 224 14.52 -18.68 -1.53
N VAL A 225 15.83 -18.58 -1.37
CA VAL A 225 16.52 -17.34 -1.00
C VAL A 225 16.64 -16.48 -2.24
N ILE A 226 16.14 -15.24 -2.18
CA ILE A 226 16.19 -14.28 -3.29
C ILE A 226 17.33 -13.26 -3.12
N SER A 227 17.79 -13.05 -1.89
CA SER A 227 18.97 -12.25 -1.59
C SER A 227 19.54 -12.65 -0.22
N ASN A 228 20.85 -12.50 -0.08
CA ASN A 228 21.56 -12.65 1.19
C ASN A 228 22.03 -11.25 1.62
N LEU A 229 21.60 -10.82 2.81
CA LEU A 229 21.89 -9.49 3.33
C LEU A 229 22.80 -9.61 4.54
N ASP A 230 23.96 -8.96 4.49
CA ASP A 230 24.88 -8.90 5.61
C ASP A 230 24.26 -8.16 6.80
N ASN A 231 24.78 -8.39 8.00
CA ASN A 231 24.46 -7.55 9.14
C ASN A 231 24.76 -6.07 8.83
N GLU A 232 24.07 -5.18 9.54
CA GLU A 232 24.08 -3.73 9.31
C GLU A 232 23.33 -3.26 8.05
N THR A 233 22.98 -4.14 7.10
CA THR A 233 22.11 -3.77 5.98
C THR A 233 20.76 -3.27 6.49
N ILE A 234 20.33 -2.11 5.99
CA ILE A 234 19.04 -1.50 6.32
C ILE A 234 17.98 -1.95 5.31
N VAL A 235 16.85 -2.43 5.81
CA VAL A 235 15.68 -2.84 5.02
C VAL A 235 14.44 -2.06 5.45
N ARG A 236 13.55 -1.77 4.50
CA ARG A 236 12.33 -1.00 4.74
C ARG A 236 11.14 -1.93 4.92
N TYR A 237 10.41 -1.77 6.01
CA TYR A 237 9.27 -2.62 6.34
C TYR A 237 8.04 -2.27 5.49
N ILE A 238 7.42 -3.29 4.89
CA ILE A 238 6.15 -3.16 4.16
C ILE A 238 5.00 -3.73 5.00
N THR A 239 5.11 -4.99 5.44
CA THR A 239 4.07 -5.67 6.22
C THR A 239 4.64 -6.88 6.96
N LYS A 240 3.81 -7.58 7.73
CA LYS A 240 4.17 -8.82 8.44
C LYS A 240 3.22 -9.97 8.10
N TYR A 241 3.78 -11.17 8.05
CA TYR A 241 3.07 -12.43 7.93
C TYR A 241 3.55 -13.38 9.05
N GLY A 242 2.77 -13.48 10.13
CA GLY A 242 3.20 -14.17 11.34
C GLY A 242 4.48 -13.56 11.90
N ASP A 243 5.53 -14.39 12.01
CA ASP A 243 6.85 -13.98 12.51
C ASP A 243 7.80 -13.49 11.40
N TRP A 244 7.32 -13.33 10.18
CA TRP A 244 8.10 -12.86 9.04
C TRP A 244 7.71 -11.44 8.66
N TYR A 245 8.69 -10.61 8.37
CA TYR A 245 8.47 -9.28 7.81
C TYR A 245 8.70 -9.34 6.31
N TYR A 246 7.72 -8.86 5.56
CA TYR A 246 7.88 -8.57 4.13
C TYR A 246 8.51 -7.17 4.03
N VAL A 247 9.71 -7.11 3.47
CA VAL A 247 10.55 -5.91 3.45
C VAL A 247 11.03 -5.62 2.04
N TYR A 248 11.47 -4.39 1.84
CA TYR A 248 12.09 -3.89 0.62
C TYR A 248 13.56 -3.52 0.87
N PHE A 249 14.40 -3.82 -0.13
CA PHE A 249 15.81 -3.44 -0.18
C PHE A 249 16.17 -3.02 -1.61
N ALA A 250 16.92 -1.94 -1.75
CA ALA A 250 17.49 -1.50 -3.02
C ALA A 250 19.02 -1.55 -2.90
N ASP A 251 19.63 -2.32 -3.79
CA ASP A 251 21.07 -2.48 -3.91
C ASP A 251 21.57 -1.52 -4.99
N TYR A 252 22.26 -0.48 -4.54
CA TYR A 252 22.82 0.54 -5.42
C TYR A 252 24.22 0.10 -5.84
N PRO A 253 24.49 0.02 -7.15
CA PRO A 253 25.81 -0.35 -7.64
C PRO A 253 26.85 0.66 -7.15
N SER A 254 28.08 0.19 -7.01
CA SER A 254 29.20 1.11 -6.72
C SER A 254 29.41 2.06 -7.91
N ASP A 255 29.86 3.28 -7.65
CA ASP A 255 30.31 4.25 -8.67
C ASP A 255 31.41 3.70 -9.61
N LEU A 256 32.01 2.56 -9.25
CA LEU A 256 33.02 1.85 -10.03
C LEU A 256 32.45 0.82 -11.01
N GLU A 257 31.14 0.53 -10.96
CA GLU A 257 30.49 -0.40 -11.88
C GLU A 257 30.26 0.22 -13.25
N LYS A 258 30.42 -0.59 -14.31
CA LYS A 258 30.27 -0.15 -15.71
C LYS A 258 28.83 0.16 -16.10
N GLU A 259 27.86 -0.44 -15.40
CA GLU A 259 26.44 -0.26 -15.63
C GLU A 259 25.79 0.18 -14.32
N TRP A 260 25.26 1.40 -14.31
CA TRP A 260 24.51 1.91 -13.16
C TRP A 260 23.09 1.35 -13.18
N LYS A 261 22.92 0.15 -12.62
CA LYS A 261 21.61 -0.50 -12.48
C LYS A 261 21.32 -0.89 -11.04
N VAL A 262 20.34 -0.22 -10.45
CA VAL A 262 19.85 -0.51 -9.09
C VAL A 262 19.02 -1.79 -9.11
N LYS A 263 19.34 -2.72 -8.21
CA LYS A 263 18.59 -3.97 -8.06
C LYS A 263 17.64 -3.86 -6.88
N GLU A 264 16.37 -4.06 -7.16
CA GLU A 264 15.34 -4.03 -6.12
C GLU A 264 14.97 -5.44 -5.67
N TYR A 265 14.91 -5.63 -4.36
CA TYR A 265 14.51 -6.88 -3.73
C TYR A 265 13.29 -6.65 -2.82
N ARG A 266 12.35 -7.58 -2.88
CA ARG A 266 11.18 -7.62 -1.98
C ARG A 266 10.99 -9.05 -1.53
N GLY A 267 10.97 -9.28 -0.22
CA GLY A 267 10.87 -10.63 0.31
C GLY A 267 10.72 -10.67 1.82
N PHE A 268 10.66 -11.89 2.33
CA PHE A 268 10.44 -12.18 3.74
C PHE A 268 11.76 -12.40 4.47
N ILE A 269 11.91 -11.74 5.61
CA ILE A 269 12.98 -12.00 6.58
C ILE A 269 12.32 -12.32 7.92
N HIS A 270 12.81 -13.35 8.61
CA HIS A 270 12.27 -13.71 9.92
C HIS A 270 12.61 -12.62 10.93
N LYS A 271 11.63 -12.20 11.75
CA LYS A 271 11.77 -11.05 12.66
C LYS A 271 12.95 -11.18 13.64
N SER A 272 13.37 -12.40 13.97
CA SER A 272 14.52 -12.65 14.88
C SER A 272 15.87 -12.28 14.27
N GLN A 273 15.94 -12.04 12.96
CA GLN A 273 17.14 -11.62 12.24
C GLN A 273 17.16 -10.10 11.99
N LEU A 274 16.18 -9.38 12.54
CA LEU A 274 16.01 -7.95 12.36
C LEU A 274 15.98 -7.25 13.72
N LYS A 275 16.67 -6.11 13.80
CA LYS A 275 16.58 -5.17 14.91
C LYS A 275 15.97 -3.87 14.40
N LYS A 276 15.04 -3.28 15.15
CA LYS A 276 14.46 -1.98 14.76
C LYS A 276 15.61 -0.97 14.64
N HIS A 277 15.69 -0.32 13.48
CA HIS A 277 16.62 0.76 13.23
C HIS A 277 15.94 2.08 13.63
N VAL A 278 16.67 2.90 14.36
CA VAL A 278 16.25 4.23 14.79
C VAL A 278 17.48 5.09 14.57
N ASP A 279 17.42 5.96 13.57
CA ASP A 279 18.42 7.02 13.36
C ASP A 279 18.24 8.13 14.39
#